data_AF-A0A1N7ANT0-F1
#
_entry.id   AF-A0A1N7ANT0-F1
#
_cell.length_a   1.000
_cell.length_b   1.000
_cell.length_c   1.000
_cell.angle_alpha   90.00
_cell.angle_beta   90.00
_cell.angle_gamma   90.00
#
_symmetry.space_group_name_H-M   'P 1'
#
loop_
_entity.id
_entity.type
_entity.pdbx_description
1 polymer ?
#
loop_
_entity_poly.entity_id
_entity_poly.type
_entity_poly.pdbx_seq_one_letter_code
_entity_poly.pdbx_strand_id
1 'polypeptide(L)'
;MKRYLKNSPYVAEYVRRAKGRMQHILDERGLSHSDLGALTGIHRTTIQRWLSLSNDSFMALSDAALIGTHLGLSVQAMLPDPCWQCSESDERSALMRRAEVMRTEHLRSLLECYAVITGVRAG
;
A
#
# COMPACT_ATOMS: atom_id res chain seq x y z
N MET A 1 -9.80 5.06 12.48
CA MET A 1 -9.48 5.48 11.09
C MET A 1 -10.50 6.54 10.68
N LYS A 2 -10.07 7.77 10.33
CA LYS A 2 -10.97 8.92 10.18
C LYS A 2 -11.88 8.80 8.95
N ARG A 3 -13.15 9.19 9.11
CA ARG A 3 -14.32 8.95 8.23
C ARG A 3 -14.14 9.40 6.77
N TYR A 4 -13.29 10.40 6.51
CA TYR A 4 -13.08 10.99 5.19
C TYR A 4 -12.19 10.17 4.25
N LEU A 5 -11.37 9.24 4.76
CA LEU A 5 -10.61 8.31 3.89
C LEU A 5 -11.46 7.14 3.37
N LYS A 6 -12.57 6.82 4.06
CA LYS A 6 -13.42 5.67 3.74
C LYS A 6 -14.20 5.81 2.44
N ASN A 7 -14.42 7.05 1.99
CA ASN A 7 -15.22 7.37 0.80
C ASN A 7 -14.39 8.04 -0.32
N SER A 8 -13.06 7.98 -0.23
CA SER A 8 -12.23 8.52 -1.30
C SER A 8 -12.24 7.55 -2.49
N PRO A 9 -12.67 7.99 -3.70
CA PRO A 9 -12.68 7.13 -4.88
C PRO A 9 -11.28 6.59 -5.21
N TYR A 10 -10.23 7.33 -4.86
CA TYR A 10 -8.84 6.91 -5.01
C TYR A 10 -8.47 5.72 -4.12
N VAL A 11 -9.00 5.66 -2.90
CA VAL A 11 -8.74 4.56 -1.97
C VAL A 11 -9.42 3.28 -2.46
N ALA A 12 -10.67 3.38 -2.90
CA ALA A 12 -11.41 2.26 -3.46
C ALA A 12 -10.72 1.71 -4.72
N GLU A 13 -10.29 2.60 -5.62
CA GLU A 13 -9.59 2.22 -6.84
C GLU A 13 -8.22 1.58 -6.55
N TYR A 14 -7.46 2.12 -5.59
CA TYR A 14 -6.19 1.53 -5.16
C TYR A 14 -6.38 0.12 -4.61
N VAL A 15 -7.39 -0.08 -3.74
CA VAL A 15 -7.73 -1.41 -3.20
C VAL A 15 -8.12 -2.37 -4.31
N ARG A 16 -8.93 -1.94 -5.28
CA ARG A 16 -9.30 -2.73 -6.46
C ARG A 16 -8.08 -3.18 -7.25
N ARG A 17 -7.15 -2.26 -7.52
CA ARG A 17 -5.87 -2.56 -8.19
C ARG A 17 -5.00 -3.52 -7.38
N ALA A 18 -4.96 -3.38 -6.06
CA ALA A 18 -4.21 -4.28 -5.18
C ALA A 18 -4.74 -5.71 -5.22
N LYS A 19 -6.07 -5.88 -5.20
CA LYS A 19 -6.70 -7.18 -5.38
C LYS A 19 -6.36 -7.79 -6.73
N GLY A 20 -6.43 -7.00 -7.80
CA GLY A 20 -6.05 -7.44 -9.15
C GLY A 20 -4.59 -7.87 -9.24
N ARG A 21 -3.67 -7.10 -8.63
CA ARG A 21 -2.25 -7.45 -8.57
C ARG A 21 -2.02 -8.77 -7.84
N MET A 22 -2.66 -8.97 -6.69
CA MET A 22 -2.54 -10.21 -5.94
C MET A 22 -3.11 -11.40 -6.70
N GLN A 23 -4.27 -11.25 -7.38
CA GLN A 23 -4.82 -12.28 -8.24
C GLN A 23 -3.84 -12.65 -9.36
N HIS A 24 -3.26 -11.66 -10.02
CA HIS A 24 -2.28 -11.88 -11.07
C HIS A 24 -1.04 -12.64 -10.56
N ILE A 25 -0.55 -12.33 -9.36
CA ILE A 25 0.59 -13.05 -8.75
C ILE A 25 0.23 -14.52 -8.50
N LEU A 26 -1.00 -14.81 -8.07
CA LEU A 26 -1.45 -16.19 -7.89
C LEU A 26 -1.54 -16.93 -9.22
N ASP A 27 -2.09 -16.27 -10.24
CA ASP A 27 -2.23 -16.84 -11.59
C ASP A 27 -0.86 -17.12 -12.23
N GLU A 28 0.11 -16.19 -12.11
CA GLU A 28 1.50 -16.37 -12.58
C GLU A 28 2.19 -17.58 -11.94
N ARG A 29 1.82 -17.88 -10.70
CA ARG A 29 2.41 -18.97 -9.92
C ARG A 29 1.58 -20.25 -9.98
N GLY A 30 0.47 -20.25 -10.72
CA GLY A 30 -0.45 -21.38 -10.80
C GLY A 30 -1.09 -21.76 -9.46
N LEU A 31 -1.25 -20.81 -8.54
CA LEU A 31 -1.77 -21.05 -7.20
C LEU A 31 -3.26 -20.71 -7.12
N SER A 32 -4.06 -21.64 -6.60
CA SER A 32 -5.44 -21.37 -6.22
C SER A 32 -5.53 -20.73 -4.83
N HIS A 33 -6.70 -20.19 -4.47
CA HIS A 33 -6.97 -19.73 -3.11
C HIS A 33 -6.82 -20.84 -2.06
N SER A 34 -7.08 -22.10 -2.45
CA SER A 34 -6.90 -23.26 -1.57
C SER A 34 -5.43 -23.54 -1.32
N ASP A 35 -4.59 -23.43 -2.35
CA ASP A 35 -3.14 -23.64 -2.25
C ASP A 35 -2.50 -22.57 -1.38
N LEU A 36 -2.88 -21.30 -1.59
CA LEU A 36 -2.43 -20.21 -0.74
C LEU A 36 -2.85 -20.43 0.72
N GLY A 37 -4.08 -20.91 0.94
CA GLY A 37 -4.55 -21.23 2.28
C GLY A 37 -3.80 -22.38 2.93
N ALA A 38 -3.46 -23.43 2.17
CA ALA A 38 -2.65 -24.54 2.66
C ALA A 38 -1.22 -24.10 3.01
N LEU A 39 -0.62 -23.20 2.22
CA LEU A 39 0.73 -22.67 2.46
C LEU A 39 0.82 -21.77 3.68
N THR A 40 -0.19 -20.92 3.89
CA THR A 40 -0.15 -19.84 4.89
C THR A 40 -0.94 -20.14 6.16
N GLY A 41 -1.76 -21.19 6.16
CA GLY A 41 -2.73 -21.47 7.22
C GLY A 41 -3.96 -20.55 7.22
N ILE A 42 -4.05 -19.61 6.27
CA ILE A 42 -5.20 -18.71 6.15
C ILE A 42 -6.36 -19.47 5.50
N HIS A 43 -7.55 -19.40 6.09
CA HIS A 43 -8.72 -20.05 5.50
C HIS A 43 -9.01 -19.54 4.08
N ARG A 44 -9.29 -20.48 3.16
CA ARG A 44 -9.66 -20.20 1.76
C ARG A 44 -10.75 -19.13 1.63
N THR A 45 -11.77 -19.18 2.50
CA THR A 45 -12.89 -18.23 2.50
C THR A 45 -12.44 -16.81 2.84
N THR A 46 -11.45 -16.67 3.72
CA THR A 46 -10.84 -15.38 4.05
C THR A 46 -10.09 -14.81 2.84
N ILE A 47 -9.27 -15.63 2.17
CA ILE A 47 -8.55 -15.24 0.95
C ILE A 47 -9.53 -14.82 -0.15
N GLN A 48 -10.56 -15.64 -0.40
CA GLN A 48 -11.60 -15.34 -1.38
C GLN A 48 -12.33 -14.03 -1.06
N ARG A 49 -12.64 -13.77 0.21
CA ARG A 49 -13.27 -12.54 0.66
C ARG A 49 -12.36 -11.32 0.46
N TRP A 50 -11.05 -11.45 0.65
CA TRP A 50 -10.11 -10.35 0.40
C TRP A 50 -9.97 -10.04 -1.10
N LEU A 51 -9.93 -11.07 -1.94
CA LEU A 51 -9.73 -10.89 -3.39
C LEU A 51 -11.04 -10.58 -4.14
N SER A 52 -12.20 -10.78 -3.51
CA SER A 52 -13.48 -10.37 -4.08
C SER A 52 -13.57 -8.86 -4.28
N LEU A 53 -14.05 -8.46 -5.47
CA LEU A 53 -14.34 -7.06 -5.82
C LEU A 53 -15.54 -6.48 -5.06
N SER A 54 -16.43 -7.32 -4.51
CA SER A 54 -17.60 -6.89 -3.73
C SER A 54 -17.28 -6.45 -2.31
N ASN A 55 -16.03 -6.58 -1.87
CA ASN A 55 -15.58 -6.18 -0.55
C ASN A 55 -14.73 -4.92 -0.64
N ASP A 56 -15.03 -3.90 0.15
CA ASP A 56 -14.27 -2.64 0.13
C ASP A 56 -12.95 -2.73 0.89
N SER A 57 -12.76 -3.81 1.65
CA SER A 57 -11.54 -4.06 2.43
C SER A 57 -10.59 -5.02 1.72
N PHE A 58 -9.30 -4.84 2.02
CA PHE A 58 -8.23 -5.77 1.66
C PHE A 58 -7.69 -6.47 2.93
N MET A 59 -6.66 -7.29 2.78
CA MET A 59 -6.02 -7.98 3.90
C MET A 59 -5.26 -7.01 4.83
N ALA A 60 -5.04 -7.44 6.08
CA ALA A 60 -4.21 -6.67 7.00
C ALA A 60 -2.73 -6.77 6.62
N LEU A 61 -1.93 -5.81 7.08
CA LEU A 61 -0.48 -5.81 6.82
C LEU A 61 0.21 -7.07 7.37
N SER A 62 -0.24 -7.60 8.50
CA SER A 62 0.26 -8.85 9.06
C SER A 62 0.05 -10.05 8.13
N ASP A 63 -1.13 -10.15 7.52
CA ASP A 63 -1.47 -11.23 6.60
C ASP A 63 -0.68 -11.09 5.29
N ALA A 64 -0.50 -9.85 4.82
CA ALA A 64 0.36 -9.57 3.69
C ALA A 64 1.81 -9.98 3.97
N ALA A 65 2.37 -9.65 5.13
CA ALA A 65 3.72 -10.05 5.50
C ALA A 65 3.88 -11.58 5.56
N LEU A 66 2.87 -12.28 6.09
CA LEU A 66 2.84 -13.74 6.13
C LEU A 66 2.84 -14.35 4.72
N ILE A 67 1.93 -13.89 3.85
CA ILE A 67 1.86 -14.32 2.45
C ILE A 67 3.20 -14.05 1.74
N GLY A 68 3.75 -12.85 1.92
CA GLY A 68 5.04 -12.46 1.35
C GLY A 68 6.18 -13.39 1.77
N THR A 69 6.21 -13.80 3.04
CA THR A 69 7.20 -14.75 3.56
C THR A 69 7.11 -16.11 2.87
N HIS A 70 5.90 -16.64 2.68
CA HIS A 70 5.70 -17.94 2.02
C HIS A 70 5.91 -17.90 0.51
N LEU A 71 5.64 -16.75 -0.12
CA LEU A 71 5.80 -16.57 -1.56
C LEU A 71 7.19 -16.02 -1.95
N GLY A 72 8.05 -15.68 -1.00
CA GLY A 72 9.33 -15.03 -1.28
C GLY A 72 9.14 -13.66 -1.96
N LEU A 73 8.12 -12.91 -1.55
CA LEU A 73 7.76 -11.59 -2.06
C LEU A 73 7.82 -10.55 -0.96
N SER A 74 8.28 -9.34 -1.28
CA SER A 74 8.09 -8.21 -0.39
C SER A 74 6.62 -7.79 -0.38
N VAL A 75 6.16 -7.15 0.71
CA VAL A 75 4.80 -6.60 0.77
C VAL A 75 4.56 -5.60 -0.37
N GLN A 76 5.57 -4.82 -0.71
CA GLN A 76 5.50 -3.85 -1.81
C GLN A 76 5.24 -4.53 -3.16
N ALA A 77 5.82 -5.70 -3.44
CA ALA A 77 5.63 -6.42 -4.70
C ALA A 77 4.18 -6.92 -4.90
N MET A 78 3.44 -7.11 -3.80
CA MET A 78 2.02 -7.51 -3.82
C MET A 78 1.05 -6.35 -4.00
N LEU A 79 1.54 -5.12 -3.82
CA LEU A 79 0.75 -3.91 -3.97
C LEU A 79 0.89 -3.37 -5.40
N PRO A 80 -0.12 -2.67 -5.92
CA PRO A 80 -0.04 -2.05 -7.23
C PRO A 80 0.87 -0.82 -7.13
N ASP A 81 1.42 -0.39 -8.26
CA ASP A 81 2.14 0.88 -8.29
C ASP A 81 1.23 1.99 -7.76
N PRO A 82 1.76 2.85 -6.87
CA PRO A 82 0.96 3.85 -6.22
C PRO A 82 0.20 4.69 -7.26
N CYS A 83 -1.13 4.69 -7.18
CA CYS A 83 -1.99 5.36 -8.14
C CYS A 83 -2.12 6.85 -7.88
N TRP A 84 -1.67 7.33 -6.71
CA TRP A 84 -1.23 8.70 -6.63
C TRP A 84 -0.08 8.79 -7.61
N GLN A 85 -0.37 9.38 -8.76
CA GLN A 85 0.61 10.14 -9.49
C GLN A 85 1.19 11.15 -8.49
N CYS A 86 2.15 10.73 -7.66
CA CYS A 86 3.43 11.36 -7.78
C CYS A 86 3.70 11.20 -9.26
N SER A 87 3.44 12.26 -10.02
CA SER A 87 4.08 12.41 -11.30
C SER A 87 5.47 11.80 -11.13
N GLU A 88 5.92 10.97 -12.05
CA GLU A 88 7.35 10.75 -12.25
C GLU A 88 8.00 12.08 -12.66
N SER A 89 7.70 13.14 -11.91
CA SER A 89 8.25 14.45 -12.01
C SER A 89 9.57 14.28 -11.30
N ASP A 90 10.62 14.51 -12.06
CA ASP A 90 11.93 14.89 -11.57
C ASP A 90 11.86 15.72 -10.29
N GLU A 91 10.80 16.51 -10.07
CA GLU A 91 10.52 17.24 -8.85
C GLU A 91 10.49 16.39 -7.57
N ARG A 92 9.83 15.23 -7.48
CA ARG A 92 9.82 14.47 -6.21
C ARG A 92 11.21 13.96 -5.89
N SER A 93 11.87 13.36 -6.87
CA SER A 93 13.24 12.86 -6.74
C SER A 93 14.24 14.00 -6.50
N ALA A 94 14.02 15.18 -7.11
CA ALA A 94 14.81 16.38 -6.87
C ALA A 94 14.55 16.96 -5.48
N LEU A 95 13.31 16.90 -4.97
CA LEU A 95 12.94 17.40 -3.66
C LEU A 95 13.49 16.50 -2.56
N MET A 96 13.48 15.17 -2.75
CA MET A 96 14.16 14.22 -1.85
C MET A 96 15.67 14.45 -1.86
N ARG A 97 16.31 14.56 -3.04
CA ARG A 97 17.74 14.91 -3.13
C ARG A 97 18.08 16.25 -2.47
N ARG A 98 17.21 17.25 -2.59
CA ARG A 98 17.37 18.55 -1.91
C ARG A 98 17.16 18.44 -0.41
N ALA A 99 16.25 17.58 0.06
CA ALA A 99 16.05 17.32 1.47
C ALA A 99 17.25 16.58 2.10
N GLU A 100 17.88 15.65 1.37
CA GLU A 100 19.06 14.90 1.82
C GLU A 100 20.28 15.80 2.08
N VAL A 101 20.48 16.86 1.28
CA VAL A 101 21.60 17.80 1.45
C VAL A 101 21.28 18.93 2.45
N MET A 102 20.06 18.99 2.95
CA MET A 102 19.63 20.07 3.84
C MET A 102 19.97 19.70 5.29
N ARG A 103 20.49 20.68 6.04
CA ARG A 103 20.77 20.48 7.47
C ARG A 103 19.48 20.14 8.21
N THR A 104 19.58 19.24 9.17
CA THR A 104 18.42 18.68 9.89
C THR A 104 17.58 19.76 10.57
N GLU A 105 18.20 20.84 11.07
CA GLU A 105 17.49 21.98 11.66
C GLU A 105 16.58 22.73 10.66
N HIS A 106 17.01 22.86 9.40
CA HIS A 106 16.23 23.53 8.37
C HIS A 106 15.08 22.65 7.88
N LEU A 107 15.32 21.34 7.74
CA LEU A 107 14.27 20.38 7.41
C LEU A 107 13.18 20.37 8.49
N ARG A 108 13.57 20.39 9.77
CA ARG A 108 12.64 20.49 10.89
C ARG A 108 11.78 21.74 10.81
N SER A 109 12.38 22.91 10.62
CA SER A 109 11.64 24.18 10.52
C SER A 109 10.65 24.19 9.34
N LEU A 110 11.03 23.65 8.19
CA LEU A 110 10.14 23.51 7.02
C LEU A 110 8.92 22.63 7.32
N LEU A 111 9.14 21.48 7.98
CA LEU A 111 8.06 20.57 8.36
C LEU A 111 7.13 21.19 9.42
N GLU A 112 7.68 21.96 10.35
CA GLU A 112 6.90 22.71 11.35
C GLU A 112 6.04 23.80 10.69
N CYS A 113 6.59 24.57 9.74
CA CYS A 113 5.82 25.55 8.97
C CYS A 113 4.68 24.88 8.19
N TYR A 114 4.96 23.75 7.54
CA TYR A 114 3.95 23.00 6.81
C TYR A 114 2.84 22.47 7.73
N ALA A 115 3.21 21.98 8.93
CA ALA A 115 2.26 21.53 9.94
C ALA A 115 1.34 22.65 10.42
N VAL A 116 1.86 23.88 10.57
CA VAL A 116 1.06 25.07 10.92
C VAL A 116 0.09 25.42 9.79
N ILE A 117 0.53 25.38 8.54
CA ILE A 117 -0.29 25.72 7.37
C ILE A 117 -1.41 24.70 7.15
N THR A 118 -1.12 23.41 7.34
CA THR A 118 -2.06 22.32 7.02
C THR A 118 -2.84 21.80 8.23
N GLY A 119 -2.51 22.24 9.45
CA GLY A 119 -3.12 21.76 10.68
C GLY A 119 -2.78 20.30 11.03
N VAL A 120 -1.83 19.68 10.31
CA VAL A 120 -1.39 18.30 10.54
C VAL A 120 -0.05 18.33 11.26
N ARG A 121 -0.02 17.93 12.54
CA ARG A 121 1.25 17.78 13.27
C ARG A 121 2.03 16.60 12.68
N ALA A 122 3.25 16.87 12.20
CA ALA A 122 4.24 15.85 11.94
C ALA A 122 4.62 15.22 13.28
N GLY A 123 4.24 13.95 13.47
CA GLY A 123 4.55 13.14 14.64
C GLY A 123 5.79 12.29 14.40
#